data_AF-A0A183FA99-F1
#
_entry.id   AF-A0A183FA99-F1
#
_cell.length_a   1.000
_cell.length_b   1.000
_cell.length_c   1.000
_cell.angle_alpha   90.00
_cell.angle_beta   90.00
_cell.angle_gamma   90.00
#
_symmetry.space_group_name_H-M   'P 1'
#
loop_
_entity.id
_entity.type
_entity.pdbx_description
1 polymer ?
#
loop_
_entity_poly.entity_id
_entity_poly.type
_entity_poly.pdbx_seq_one_letter_code
_entity_poly.pdbx_strand_id
1 'polypeptide(L)'
;MPLFQVQCVQQEHWATISYYEMNTRVGEQIRVTSSPVFIDGYTDPTNNPQKISLGLFSNVNRNPPIENTRRLIGKGTDRKALRVVFYLFN
;
A
#
# COMPACT_ATOMS: atom_id res chain seq x y z
N MET A 1 38.10 1.00 -27.77
CA MET A 1 37.30 1.35 -26.59
C MET A 1 36.31 0.23 -26.37
N PRO A 2 36.32 -0.51 -25.24
CA PRO A 2 35.28 -1.49 -24.98
C PRO A 2 34.00 -0.77 -24.56
N LEU A 3 32.88 -1.11 -25.20
CA LEU A 3 31.55 -0.70 -24.76
C LEU A 3 31.25 -1.43 -23.46
N PHE A 4 31.27 -0.71 -22.34
CA PHE A 4 30.78 -1.25 -21.08
C PHE A 4 29.25 -1.30 -21.17
N GLN A 5 28.70 -2.50 -21.32
CA GLN A 5 27.25 -2.68 -21.34
C GLN A 5 26.74 -2.53 -19.91
N VAL A 6 26.31 -1.33 -19.55
CA VAL A 6 25.63 -1.10 -18.27
C VAL A 6 24.32 -1.86 -18.34
N GLN A 7 24.26 -2.97 -17.62
CA GLN A 7 23.05 -3.76 -17.49
C GLN A 7 22.08 -2.98 -16.59
N CYS A 8 21.25 -2.13 -17.19
CA CYS A 8 20.16 -1.47 -16.50
C CYS A 8 19.10 -2.51 -16.18
N VAL A 9 19.06 -2.97 -14.92
CA VAL A 9 17.99 -3.83 -14.43
C VAL A 9 16.75 -2.96 -14.33
N GLN A 10 15.83 -3.11 -15.28
CA GLN A 10 14.53 -2.45 -15.20
C GLN A 10 13.80 -3.01 -13.98
N GLN A 11 13.62 -2.18 -12.95
CA GLN A 11 12.90 -2.59 -11.75
C GLN A 11 11.48 -3.03 -12.15
N GLU A 12 11.10 -4.25 -11.78
CA GLU A 12 9.77 -4.80 -12.10
C GLU A 12 8.62 -4.01 -11.44
N HIS A 13 8.93 -3.16 -10.46
CA HIS A 13 8.01 -2.33 -9.70
C HIS A 13 8.60 -0.93 -9.52
N TRP A 14 7.77 0.10 -9.64
CA TRP A 14 8.20 1.51 -9.58
C TRP A 14 8.01 2.14 -8.18
N ALA A 15 7.19 1.50 -7.33
CA ALA A 15 6.99 1.92 -5.95
C ALA A 15 6.73 0.71 -5.04
N THR A 16 6.92 0.93 -3.74
CA THR A 16 6.56 -0.04 -2.70
C THR A 16 5.68 0.64 -1.67
N ILE A 17 4.51 0.06 -1.37
CA ILE A 17 3.54 0.60 -0.41
C ILE A 17 3.60 -0.22 0.88
N SER A 18 3.69 0.47 2.01
CA SER A 18 3.62 -0.13 3.35
C SER A 18 2.45 0.48 4.13
N TYR A 19 1.58 -0.37 4.67
CA TYR A 19 0.46 0.05 5.51
C TYR A 19 0.82 -0.01 7.00
N TYR A 20 0.39 1.00 7.75
CA TYR A 20 0.64 1.12 9.18
C TYR A 20 -0.65 1.42 9.94
N GLU A 21 -0.79 0.78 11.09
CA GLU A 21 -1.74 1.15 12.13
C GLU A 21 -0.95 1.69 13.31
N MET A 22 -1.03 3.01 13.54
CA MET A 22 -0.17 3.74 14.49
C MET A 22 1.32 3.58 14.14
N ASN A 23 2.09 2.95 15.02
CA ASN A 23 3.52 2.69 14.89
C ASN A 23 3.83 1.26 14.41
N THR A 24 2.81 0.45 14.12
CA THR A 24 2.95 -0.95 13.74
C THR A 24 2.71 -1.12 12.25
N ARG A 25 3.66 -1.73 11.54
CA ARG A 25 3.46 -2.14 10.14
C ARG A 25 2.47 -3.30 10.13
N VAL A 26 1.43 -3.20 9.29
CA VAL A 26 0.38 -4.21 9.20
C VAL A 26 0.37 -4.79 7.79
N GLY A 27 0.50 -6.11 7.70
CA GLY A 27 0.57 -6.82 6.42
C GLY A 27 1.94 -6.80 5.74
N GLU A 28 1.96 -7.26 4.50
CA GLU A 28 3.14 -7.27 3.64
C GLU A 28 3.34 -5.94 2.92
N GLN A 29 4.57 -5.69 2.46
CA GLN A 29 4.84 -4.57 1.56
C GLN A 29 4.36 -4.91 0.16
N ILE A 30 3.63 -3.98 -0.47
CA ILE A 30 3.05 -4.20 -1.78
C ILE A 30 3.94 -3.54 -2.83
N ARG A 31 4.47 -4.34 -3.74
CA ARG A 31 5.23 -3.86 -4.90
C ARG A 31 4.26 -3.40 -5.97
N VAL A 32 4.38 -2.14 -6.37
CA VAL A 32 3.52 -1.54 -7.37
C VAL A 32 4.16 -1.65 -8.74
N THR A 33 3.52 -2.41 -9.61
CA THR A 33 3.92 -2.58 -11.01
C THR A 33 3.03 -1.80 -11.96
N SER A 34 1.77 -1.58 -11.59
CA SER A 34 0.75 -0.90 -12.39
C SER A 34 0.48 0.53 -11.91
N SER A 35 0.03 1.40 -12.81
CA SER A 35 -0.43 2.77 -12.49
C SER A 35 -1.70 3.07 -13.29
N PRO A 36 -2.75 3.69 -12.69
CA PRO A 36 -2.86 4.11 -11.28
C PRO A 36 -3.12 2.93 -10.32
N VAL A 37 -2.90 3.18 -9.02
CA VAL A 37 -3.26 2.25 -7.93
C VAL A 37 -4.38 2.85 -7.09
N PHE A 38 -5.41 2.05 -6.83
CA PHE A 38 -6.55 2.38 -5.98
C PHE A 38 -6.42 1.70 -4.62
N ILE A 39 -6.63 2.44 -3.55
CA ILE A 39 -6.53 1.93 -2.18
C ILE A 39 -7.86 2.19 -1.48
N ASP A 40 -8.51 1.15 -0.95
CA ASP A 40 -9.79 1.26 -0.24
C ASP A 40 -9.78 0.60 1.15
N GLY A 41 -10.86 0.82 1.91
CA GLY A 41 -11.05 0.22 3.23
C GLY A 41 -11.83 -1.10 3.22
N TYR A 42 -12.15 -1.64 2.05
CA TYR A 42 -12.97 -2.83 1.90
C TYR A 42 -12.14 -4.12 2.03
N THR A 43 -12.81 -5.24 1.91
CA THR A 43 -12.23 -6.59 1.98
C THR A 43 -12.39 -7.30 0.64
N ASP A 44 -11.96 -6.67 -0.45
CA ASP A 44 -12.02 -7.29 -1.78
C ASP A 44 -10.84 -8.27 -1.94
N PRO A 45 -11.07 -9.59 -1.94
CA PRO A 45 -10.01 -10.59 -2.04
C PRO A 45 -9.46 -10.73 -3.47
N THR A 46 -9.99 -9.97 -4.44
CA THR A 46 -9.56 -10.05 -5.83
C THR A 46 -8.10 -9.60 -5.94
N ASN A 47 -7.25 -10.47 -6.49
CA ASN A 47 -5.83 -10.18 -6.71
C ASN A 47 -5.64 -9.23 -7.91
N ASN A 48 -6.17 -8.02 -7.80
CA ASN A 48 -6.06 -6.98 -8.81
C ASN A 48 -4.80 -6.14 -8.55
N PRO A 49 -3.81 -6.13 -9.47
CA PRO A 49 -2.55 -5.39 -9.28
C PRO A 49 -2.73 -3.86 -9.19
N GLN A 50 -3.90 -3.33 -9.58
CA GLN A 50 -4.24 -1.92 -9.48
C GLN A 50 -5.08 -1.58 -8.23
N LYS A 51 -5.42 -2.56 -7.38
CA LYS A 51 -6.30 -2.33 -6.23
C LYS A 51 -5.75 -2.96 -4.94
N ILE A 52 -5.72 -2.18 -3.88
CA ILE A 52 -5.29 -2.61 -2.55
C ILE A 52 -6.45 -2.38 -1.58
N SER A 53 -6.99 -3.46 -1.02
CA SER A 53 -8.05 -3.42 -0.02
C SER A 53 -7.47 -3.55 1.38
N LEU A 54 -7.40 -2.43 2.11
CA LEU A 54 -6.78 -2.39 3.43
C LEU A 54 -7.51 -3.27 4.45
N GLY A 55 -8.81 -3.53 4.23
CA GLY A 55 -9.66 -4.39 5.06
C GLY A 55 -9.14 -5.80 5.24
N LEU A 56 -8.38 -6.33 4.27
CA LEU A 56 -7.81 -7.68 4.31
C LEU A 56 -6.66 -7.84 5.30
N PHE A 57 -5.96 -6.77 5.65
CA PHE A 57 -4.82 -6.86 6.54
C PHE A 57 -5.27 -7.04 7.99
N SER A 58 -4.87 -8.15 8.60
CA SER A 58 -5.13 -8.45 10.01
C SER A 58 -4.06 -7.82 10.92
N ASN A 59 -4.49 -7.29 12.05
CA ASN A 59 -3.61 -6.80 13.11
C ASN A 59 -4.14 -7.26 14.47
N VAL A 60 -3.34 -8.04 15.20
CA VAL A 60 -3.71 -8.53 16.55
C VAL A 60 -3.71 -7.42 17.60
N ASN A 61 -2.96 -6.34 17.36
CA ASN A 61 -2.88 -5.19 18.26
C ASN A 61 -3.94 -4.12 17.93
N ARG A 62 -4.95 -4.46 17.13
CA ARG A 62 -5.98 -3.51 16.71
C ARG A 62 -6.87 -3.15 17.89
N ASN A 63 -7.10 -1.85 18.05
CA ASN A 63 -7.95 -1.30 19.10
C ASN A 63 -9.19 -0.60 18.51
N PRO A 64 -10.24 -0.33 19.32
CA PRO A 64 -11.49 0.24 18.82
C PRO A 64 -11.34 1.58 18.07
N PRO A 65 -10.47 2.53 18.50
CA PRO A 65 -10.18 3.72 17.70
C PRO A 65 -9.69 3.41 16.28
N ILE A 66 -8.75 2.46 16.13
CA ILE A 66 -8.21 2.07 14.82
C ILE A 66 -9.29 1.42 13.95
N GLU A 67 -10.12 0.54 14.53
CA GLU A 67 -11.26 -0.06 13.80
C GLU A 67 -12.24 1.00 13.29
N ASN A 68 -12.57 1.97 14.14
CA ASN A 68 -13.44 3.07 13.77
C ASN A 68 -12.84 3.91 12.64
N THR A 69 -11.55 4.24 12.70
CA THR A 69 -10.88 4.96 11.60
C THR A 69 -10.84 4.13 10.32
N ARG A 70 -10.63 2.81 10.38
CA ARG A 70 -10.64 1.92 9.19
C ARG A 70 -12.00 1.93 8.49
N ARG A 71 -13.10 1.96 9.24
CA ARG A 71 -14.47 2.06 8.68
C ARG A 71 -14.69 3.36 7.90
N LEU A 72 -13.99 4.44 8.25
CA LEU A 72 -14.09 5.73 7.57
C LEU A 72 -13.35 5.78 6.22
N ILE A 73 -12.47 4.81 5.93
CA ILE A 73 -11.74 4.76 4.64
C ILE A 73 -12.71 4.51 3.47
N GLY A 74 -13.70 3.62 3.67
CA GLY A 74 -14.74 3.33 2.68
C GLY A 74 -14.20 3.07 1.27
N LYS A 75 -14.71 3.81 0.27
CA LYS A 75 -14.33 3.73 -1.16
C LYS A 75 -12.93 4.25 -1.49
N GLY A 76 -12.18 4.80 -0.52
CA GLY A 76 -10.78 5.18 -0.74
C GLY A 76 -10.53 6.60 -1.24
N THR A 77 -11.49 7.52 -1.11
CA THR A 77 -11.31 8.93 -1.52
C THR A 77 -12.07 9.88 -0.61
N ASP A 78 -11.35 10.54 0.33
CA ASP A 78 -11.40 11.99 0.68
C ASP A 78 -10.91 12.29 2.14
N ARG A 79 -9.69 12.84 2.21
CA ARG A 79 -9.12 13.85 3.14
C ARG A 79 -9.16 13.78 4.67
N LYS A 80 -9.59 12.73 5.37
CA LYS A 80 -9.40 12.67 6.85
C LYS A 80 -8.34 11.67 7.28
N ALA A 81 -7.10 12.14 7.27
CA ALA A 81 -5.97 11.76 8.13
C ALA A 81 -6.01 10.37 8.76
N LEU A 82 -5.89 9.32 7.95
CA LEU A 82 -4.90 8.32 8.31
C LEU A 82 -3.58 8.87 7.81
N ARG A 83 -2.60 8.96 8.69
CA ARG A 83 -1.20 9.19 8.32
C ARG A 83 -0.74 7.95 7.55
N VAL A 84 -1.22 7.78 6.31
CA VAL A 84 -0.70 6.82 5.36
C VAL A 84 0.63 7.41 4.96
N VAL A 85 1.69 6.98 5.64
CA VAL A 85 3.02 7.43 5.29
C VAL A 85 3.37 6.75 3.97
N PHE A 86 3.15 7.47 2.88
CA PHE A 86 3.73 7.17 1.58
C PHE A 86 5.25 7.38 1.70
N TYR A 87 5.97 6.34 2.12
CA TYR A 87 7.43 6.37 2.04
C TYR A 87 7.84 6.08 0.60
N LEU A 88 8.19 7.19 -0.06
CA LEU A 88 9.28 7.40 -1.02
C LEU A 88 9.41 6.44 -2.21
N PHE A 89 9.31 7.05 -3.39
CA PHE A 89 9.95 6.65 -4.64
C PHE A 89 11.37 6.11 -4.39
N ASN A 90 11.76 5.08 -5.14
CA ASN A 90 13.15 4.62 -5.21
C ASN A 90 14.11 5.80 -5.48
#